data_AF-A0A4Q9FCI3-F1
#
_entry.id   AF-A0A4Q9FCI3-F1
#
_cell.length_a   1.000
_cell.length_b   1.000
_cell.length_c   1.000
_cell.angle_alpha   90.00
_cell.angle_beta   90.00
_cell.angle_gamma   90.00
#
_symmetry.space_group_name_H-M   'P 1'
#
loop_
_entity.id
_entity.type
_entity.pdbx_description
1 polymer ?
#
loop_
_entity_poly.entity_id
_entity_poly.type
_entity_poly.pdbx_seq_one_letter_code
_entity_poly.pdbx_strand_id
1 'polypeptide(L)'
;MRYSDLNEGSLIQEEPTSEFFDISIRRLRIPVYSQVTPKIFVYSIFGGNNFNFKTKEISLQVLDLYAEYTFAKYFEVGVGKSGWQGLSRWNIRSNKTLMGLDSPLFTLNSVEKNDDIGRLFGAWIKGQAGKFDYRLAFNRPFFVTNVPDGEVNFANNKPRVKTSGYVKYQFYEHESNKSAYQVGTYEQNKKVFNIGVGFQHQNNAMSDGDARLPSTTFYDMTHFAADSFLNLPLINGDAITAYLGFYDYDFGKDYIRNVGANNPTSGGGTDFNGAGVAFPMIGTGTTWYGQFGYAFKSTSILNYDTVIQPNIAIQHSNWDLLSDKMTVYDVTVNFLINGSHGNKISLGYQHRPIFDANTLTQKDYKGMGVLQYQIAIK
;
A
#
# COMPACT_ATOMS: atom_id res chain seq x y z
N MET A 1 9.87 -8.28 14.77
CA MET A 1 10.47 -7.48 15.85
C MET A 1 10.87 -6.15 15.26
N ARG A 2 10.77 -5.06 16.02
CA ARG A 2 11.20 -3.74 15.57
C ARG A 2 11.73 -2.91 16.73
N TYR A 3 12.65 -2.02 16.41
CA TYR A 3 13.11 -0.94 17.27
C TYR A 3 12.85 0.37 16.55
N SER A 4 12.13 1.27 17.20
CA SER A 4 11.67 2.53 16.62
C SER A 4 12.18 3.70 17.45
N ASP A 5 12.85 4.65 16.79
CA ASP A 5 13.04 5.99 17.33
C ASP A 5 11.74 6.75 17.08
N LEU A 6 11.00 7.07 18.14
CA LEU A 6 9.65 7.62 18.11
C LEU A 6 9.68 9.15 18.00
N ASN A 7 8.68 9.73 17.34
CA ASN A 7 8.53 11.17 17.18
C ASN A 7 8.53 11.90 18.54
N GLU A 8 8.95 13.15 18.56
CA GLU A 8 9.10 13.92 19.81
C GLU A 8 7.77 13.98 20.59
N GLY A 9 7.84 13.85 21.91
CA GLY A 9 6.66 13.87 22.77
C GLY A 9 5.74 12.65 22.64
N SER A 10 6.19 11.55 22.05
CA SER A 10 5.43 10.29 21.99
C SER A 10 5.16 9.71 23.38
N LEU A 11 3.97 9.15 23.56
CA LEU A 11 3.54 8.53 24.81
C LEU A 11 3.13 7.06 24.61
N ILE A 12 3.46 6.21 25.59
CA ILE A 12 2.90 4.87 25.76
C ILE A 12 2.26 4.81 27.15
N GLN A 13 0.93 4.72 27.19
CA GLN A 13 0.15 4.76 28.44
C GLN A 13 0.55 5.96 29.33
N GLU A 14 0.56 7.16 28.73
CA GLU A 14 0.92 8.44 29.38
C GLU A 14 2.40 8.56 29.77
N GLU A 15 3.22 7.52 29.59
CA GLU A 15 4.66 7.57 29.83
C GLU A 15 5.40 8.15 28.60
N PRO A 16 6.20 9.23 28.77
CA PRO A 16 7.06 9.74 27.71
C PRO A 16 8.02 8.68 27.21
N THR A 17 8.03 8.45 25.90
CA THR A 17 8.83 7.39 25.27
C THR A 17 9.47 7.92 24.00
N SER A 18 10.81 8.04 23.99
CA SER A 18 11.58 8.46 22.83
C SER A 18 11.95 7.29 21.90
N GLU A 19 12.02 6.07 22.42
CA GLU A 19 12.38 4.87 21.68
C GLU A 19 11.60 3.67 22.19
N PHE A 20 11.32 2.70 21.31
CA PHE A 20 10.59 1.50 21.73
C PHE A 20 10.94 0.27 20.90
N PHE A 21 11.14 -0.85 21.60
CA PHE A 21 11.28 -2.18 21.02
C PHE A 21 10.00 -2.99 21.22
N ASP A 22 9.47 -3.56 20.14
CA ASP A 22 8.30 -4.44 20.24
C ASP A 22 8.24 -5.56 19.21
N ILE A 23 7.31 -6.47 19.48
CA ILE A 23 7.00 -7.63 18.66
C ILE A 23 5.52 -7.57 18.31
N SER A 24 5.23 -7.70 17.01
CA SER A 24 3.87 -7.61 16.48
C SER A 24 3.74 -8.44 15.21
N ILE A 25 2.50 -8.83 14.90
CA ILE A 25 2.14 -9.49 13.65
C ILE A 25 1.60 -8.41 12.71
N ARG A 26 2.44 -8.00 11.75
CA ARG A 26 2.08 -6.95 10.78
C ARG A 26 0.85 -7.34 9.95
N ARG A 27 0.75 -8.60 9.52
CA ARG A 27 -0.35 -9.16 8.73
C ARG A 27 -0.56 -10.64 9.03
N LEU A 28 -1.82 -11.05 9.22
CA LEU A 28 -2.28 -12.43 9.13
C LEU A 28 -3.28 -12.52 7.98
N ARG A 29 -3.14 -13.51 7.09
CA ARG A 29 -3.97 -13.69 5.89
C ARG A 29 -4.22 -15.17 5.65
N ILE A 30 -5.49 -15.53 5.49
CA ILE A 30 -5.98 -16.88 5.21
C ILE A 30 -6.80 -16.81 3.91
N PRO A 31 -6.16 -16.97 2.74
CA PRO A 31 -6.85 -16.97 1.47
C PRO A 31 -7.60 -18.29 1.26
N VAL A 32 -8.84 -18.21 0.80
CA VAL A 32 -9.67 -19.35 0.39
C VAL A 32 -10.22 -19.04 -1.00
N TYR A 33 -9.90 -19.85 -1.99
CA TYR A 33 -10.34 -19.60 -3.36
C TYR A 33 -10.53 -20.88 -4.15
N SER A 34 -11.40 -20.83 -5.16
CA SER A 34 -11.70 -21.97 -6.02
C SER A 34 -12.13 -21.53 -7.41
N GLN A 35 -11.69 -22.27 -8.43
CA GLN A 35 -12.26 -22.22 -9.77
C GLN A 35 -13.45 -23.17 -9.80
N VAL A 36 -14.66 -22.66 -9.50
CA VAL A 36 -15.87 -23.47 -9.32
C VAL A 36 -16.34 -24.11 -10.63
N THR A 37 -16.25 -23.36 -11.73
CA THR A 37 -16.47 -23.85 -13.11
C THR A 37 -15.40 -23.25 -14.01
N PRO A 38 -15.25 -23.65 -15.29
CA PRO A 38 -14.30 -22.97 -16.20
C PRO A 38 -14.50 -21.45 -16.34
N LYS A 39 -15.68 -20.92 -15.99
CA LYS A 39 -16.00 -19.49 -16.08
C LYS A 39 -16.21 -18.80 -14.74
N ILE A 40 -16.39 -19.52 -13.64
CA ILE A 40 -16.70 -18.93 -12.33
C ILE A 40 -15.54 -19.14 -11.37
N PHE A 41 -14.97 -18.03 -10.88
CA PHE A 41 -13.95 -18.00 -9.85
C PHE A 41 -14.51 -17.37 -8.58
N VAL A 42 -14.26 -17.97 -7.43
CA VAL A 42 -14.64 -17.43 -6.12
C VAL A 42 -13.39 -17.25 -5.28
N TYR A 43 -13.31 -16.12 -4.58
CA TYR A 43 -12.17 -15.74 -3.77
C TYR A 43 -12.60 -15.10 -2.46
N SER A 44 -11.92 -15.48 -1.38
CA SER A 44 -12.03 -14.90 -0.06
C SER A 44 -10.66 -14.77 0.59
N ILE A 45 -10.48 -13.75 1.42
CA ILE A 45 -9.38 -13.71 2.39
C ILE A 45 -9.94 -13.34 3.76
N PHE A 46 -9.58 -14.13 4.76
CA PHE A 46 -9.77 -13.79 6.17
C PHE A 46 -8.46 -13.26 6.77
N GLY A 47 -8.52 -12.28 7.66
CA GLY A 47 -7.31 -11.78 8.29
C GLY A 47 -7.44 -10.41 8.94
N GLY A 48 -6.30 -9.83 9.27
CA GLY A 48 -6.20 -8.49 9.86
C GLY A 48 -4.76 -7.99 9.87
N ASN A 49 -4.59 -6.74 10.27
CA ASN A 49 -3.29 -6.06 10.32
C ASN A 49 -2.94 -5.68 11.75
N ASN A 50 -1.65 -5.46 11.98
CA ASN A 50 -1.14 -4.72 13.14
C ASN A 50 -1.56 -5.33 14.48
N PHE A 51 -1.52 -6.66 14.61
CA PHE A 51 -1.74 -7.29 15.90
C PHE A 51 -0.53 -7.03 16.78
N ASN A 52 -0.72 -6.17 17.78
CA ASN A 52 0.33 -5.74 18.69
C ASN A 52 -0.23 -5.64 20.12
N PHE A 53 0.62 -5.28 21.07
CA PHE A 53 0.30 -5.24 22.49
C PHE A 53 -0.82 -4.26 22.88
N LYS A 54 -1.25 -3.36 21.98
CA LYS A 54 -2.40 -2.46 22.23
C LYS A 54 -3.74 -3.15 22.13
N THR A 55 -3.82 -4.27 21.40
CA THR A 55 -5.08 -5.00 21.16
C THR A 55 -5.02 -6.36 21.84
N LYS A 56 -5.90 -6.59 22.83
CA LYS A 56 -6.00 -7.87 23.53
C LYS A 56 -6.60 -8.97 22.65
N GLU A 57 -7.54 -8.61 21.78
CA GLU A 57 -8.27 -9.55 20.94
C GLU A 57 -7.74 -9.52 19.50
N ILE A 58 -7.49 -10.71 18.94
CA ILE A 58 -7.15 -10.89 17.52
C ILE A 58 -8.46 -11.03 16.75
N SER A 59 -8.93 -9.94 16.14
CA SER A 59 -10.11 -9.97 15.26
C SER A 59 -9.72 -10.42 13.85
N LEU A 60 -10.30 -11.53 13.39
CA LEU A 60 -10.18 -11.98 12.00
C LEU A 60 -11.37 -11.47 11.20
N GLN A 61 -11.10 -10.62 10.22
CA GLN A 61 -12.11 -9.99 9.38
C GLN A 61 -12.19 -10.68 8.02
N VAL A 62 -13.36 -10.63 7.37
CA VAL A 62 -13.52 -11.00 5.96
C VAL A 62 -13.01 -9.84 5.12
N LEU A 63 -11.75 -9.89 4.70
CA LEU A 63 -11.11 -8.81 3.94
C LEU A 63 -11.60 -8.78 2.49
N ASP A 64 -11.64 -9.95 1.85
CA ASP A 64 -12.16 -10.12 0.50
C ASP A 64 -13.25 -11.19 0.53
N LEU A 65 -14.29 -10.99 -0.27
CA LEU A 65 -15.29 -12.00 -0.59
C LEU A 65 -15.95 -11.60 -1.90
N TYR A 66 -15.60 -12.30 -2.98
CA TYR A 66 -16.11 -11.99 -4.31
C TYR A 66 -16.18 -13.20 -5.24
N ALA A 67 -16.93 -13.01 -6.32
CA ALA A 67 -16.97 -13.92 -7.45
C ALA A 67 -16.65 -13.16 -8.75
N GLU A 68 -16.05 -13.87 -9.70
CA GLU A 68 -15.76 -13.40 -11.04
C GLU A 68 -16.34 -14.36 -12.07
N TYR A 69 -16.91 -13.81 -13.14
CA TYR A 69 -17.35 -14.53 -14.32
C TYR A 69 -16.50 -14.17 -15.54
N THR A 70 -15.90 -15.18 -16.16
CA THR A 70 -15.10 -15.05 -17.37
C THR A 70 -15.97 -15.26 -18.61
N PHE A 71 -16.21 -14.19 -19.37
CA PHE A 71 -16.87 -14.26 -20.68
C PHE A 71 -15.87 -14.67 -21.76
N ALA A 72 -14.68 -14.05 -21.73
CA ALA A 72 -13.53 -14.35 -22.56
C ALA A 72 -12.24 -13.97 -21.82
N LYS A 73 -11.07 -14.42 -22.28
CA LYS A 73 -9.77 -14.05 -21.69
C LYS A 73 -9.55 -12.52 -21.61
N TYR A 74 -10.12 -11.79 -22.56
CA TYR A 74 -10.06 -10.34 -22.62
C TYR A 74 -11.23 -9.65 -21.90
N PHE A 75 -12.19 -10.37 -21.32
CA PHE A 75 -13.36 -9.76 -20.67
C PHE A 75 -13.90 -10.64 -19.53
N GLU A 76 -13.64 -10.20 -18.31
CA GLU A 76 -14.13 -10.77 -17.07
C GLU A 76 -14.82 -9.70 -16.24
N VAL A 77 -15.89 -10.08 -15.55
CA VAL A 77 -16.64 -9.21 -14.65
C VAL A 77 -16.63 -9.81 -13.26
N GLY A 78 -16.33 -9.01 -12.24
CA GLY A 78 -16.39 -9.43 -10.85
C GLY A 78 -17.27 -8.54 -10.00
N VAL A 79 -17.80 -9.12 -8.93
CA VAL A 79 -18.67 -8.43 -7.96
C VAL A 79 -18.37 -8.94 -6.54
N GLY A 80 -18.45 -8.04 -5.57
CA GLY A 80 -18.29 -8.37 -4.15
C GLY A 80 -17.41 -7.36 -3.42
N LYS A 81 -16.91 -7.77 -2.26
CA LYS A 81 -15.92 -7.00 -1.50
C LYS A 81 -14.53 -7.41 -1.96
N SER A 82 -13.76 -6.48 -2.53
CA SER A 82 -12.45 -6.81 -3.08
C SER A 82 -11.46 -5.67 -2.97
N GLY A 83 -10.19 -6.01 -3.12
CA GLY A 83 -9.12 -5.03 -3.38
C GLY A 83 -9.02 -4.61 -4.85
N TRP A 84 -9.99 -4.91 -5.74
CA TRP A 84 -9.89 -4.46 -7.13
C TRP A 84 -10.17 -2.96 -7.25
N GLN A 85 -9.17 -2.25 -7.75
CA GLN A 85 -9.20 -0.80 -7.95
C GLN A 85 -8.12 -0.41 -8.96
N GLY A 86 -8.28 0.73 -9.64
CA GLY A 86 -7.12 1.52 -10.09
C GLY A 86 -6.27 1.91 -8.87
N LEU A 87 -5.28 2.78 -8.93
CA LEU A 87 -4.86 3.75 -9.90
C LEU A 87 -3.55 3.34 -10.60
N SER A 88 -2.74 2.53 -9.92
CA SER A 88 -1.43 2.06 -10.36
C SER A 88 -1.28 0.57 -10.05
N ARG A 89 -0.14 -0.06 -10.39
CA ARG A 89 0.12 -1.44 -9.94
C ARG A 89 0.08 -1.59 -8.42
N TRP A 90 0.52 -0.57 -7.69
CA TRP A 90 0.66 -0.64 -6.24
C TRP A 90 -0.64 -0.47 -5.48
N ASN A 91 -1.73 -0.07 -6.11
CA ASN A 91 -3.04 -0.13 -5.47
C ASN A 91 -3.53 -1.57 -5.25
N ILE A 92 -3.01 -2.54 -6.03
CA ILE A 92 -3.41 -3.94 -5.99
C ILE A 92 -2.20 -4.88 -5.86
N ARG A 93 -1.69 -5.06 -4.64
CA ARG A 93 -0.39 -5.71 -4.40
C ARG A 93 -0.47 -6.88 -3.43
N SER A 94 0.29 -7.92 -3.76
CA SER A 94 0.53 -9.05 -2.88
C SER A 94 1.43 -8.62 -1.71
N ASN A 95 0.92 -8.77 -0.49
CA ASN A 95 1.71 -8.55 0.72
C ASN A 95 2.77 -9.64 0.93
N LYS A 96 2.67 -10.78 0.25
CA LYS A 96 3.59 -11.92 0.37
C LYS A 96 4.89 -11.70 -0.42
N THR A 97 4.79 -11.03 -1.56
CA THR A 97 5.87 -10.97 -2.57
C THR A 97 6.55 -9.61 -2.61
N LEU A 98 6.46 -8.81 -1.54
CA LEU A 98 7.08 -7.49 -1.47
C LEU A 98 8.60 -7.61 -1.34
N MET A 99 9.33 -6.69 -1.99
CA MET A 99 10.77 -6.52 -1.76
C MET A 99 11.03 -5.75 -0.46
N GLY A 100 10.34 -4.63 -0.25
CA GLY A 100 10.41 -3.89 1.01
C GLY A 100 9.69 -4.59 2.15
N LEU A 101 9.95 -4.15 3.39
CA LEU A 101 9.27 -4.61 4.60
C LEU A 101 7.75 -4.40 4.58
N ASP A 102 7.31 -3.37 3.87
CA ASP A 102 5.91 -3.04 3.68
C ASP A 102 5.67 -2.52 2.25
N SER A 103 4.41 -2.46 1.87
CA SER A 103 3.96 -1.82 0.63
C SER A 103 4.02 -0.30 0.76
N PRO A 104 4.23 0.46 -0.34
CA PRO A 104 4.10 1.92 -0.31
C PRO A 104 2.67 2.28 0.10
N LEU A 105 2.47 2.69 1.35
CA LEU A 105 1.13 2.86 1.91
C LEU A 105 0.42 4.08 1.33
N PHE A 106 1.15 5.06 0.78
CA PHE A 106 0.55 6.20 0.10
C PHE A 106 -0.33 5.81 -1.11
N THR A 107 -0.11 4.62 -1.67
CA THR A 107 -0.92 4.08 -2.78
C THR A 107 -2.29 3.59 -2.31
N LEU A 108 -2.49 3.35 -1.02
CA LEU A 108 -3.81 3.13 -0.44
C LEU A 108 -4.38 4.47 0.05
N ASN A 109 -4.63 5.37 -0.91
CA ASN A 109 -5.05 6.75 -0.68
C ASN A 109 -6.24 6.94 0.28
N SER A 110 -7.16 5.99 0.35
CA SER A 110 -8.33 6.05 1.24
C SER A 110 -8.26 5.17 2.49
N VAL A 111 -7.10 4.55 2.75
CA VAL A 111 -6.97 3.44 3.72
C VAL A 111 -7.52 3.80 5.10
N GLU A 112 -8.44 3.01 5.64
CA GLU A 112 -9.01 3.26 6.99
C GLU A 112 -9.72 4.63 7.15
N LYS A 113 -10.01 5.33 6.06
CA LYS A 113 -10.86 6.54 6.07
C LYS A 113 -12.27 6.22 5.60
N ASN A 114 -12.37 5.61 4.43
CA ASN A 114 -13.64 5.16 3.85
C ASN A 114 -13.52 3.82 3.13
N ASP A 115 -12.51 3.02 3.48
CA ASP A 115 -12.30 1.66 3.01
C ASP A 115 -11.94 0.72 4.16
N ASP A 116 -11.99 -0.59 3.87
CA ASP A 116 -11.50 -1.63 4.78
C ASP A 116 -10.14 -2.16 4.30
N ILE A 117 -9.06 -1.54 4.77
CA ILE A 117 -7.68 -1.93 4.46
C ILE A 117 -7.46 -1.99 2.92
N GLY A 118 -8.00 -1.00 2.22
CA GLY A 118 -7.97 -0.89 0.76
C GLY A 118 -8.98 -1.77 0.02
N ARG A 119 -9.97 -2.37 0.70
CA ARG A 119 -11.10 -3.08 0.06
C ARG A 119 -12.40 -2.30 0.14
N LEU A 120 -13.21 -2.45 -0.90
CA LEU A 120 -14.53 -1.86 -1.02
C LEU A 120 -15.53 -2.85 -1.62
N PHE A 121 -16.81 -2.63 -1.39
CA PHE A 121 -17.87 -3.31 -2.13
C PHE A 121 -18.03 -2.69 -3.51
N GLY A 122 -18.08 -3.51 -4.54
CA GLY A 122 -18.20 -2.98 -5.89
C GLY A 122 -18.32 -4.04 -6.98
N ALA A 123 -18.20 -3.54 -8.20
CA ALA A 123 -18.09 -4.34 -9.41
C ALA A 123 -16.88 -3.87 -10.22
N TRP A 124 -16.26 -4.77 -10.96
CA TRP A 124 -15.14 -4.44 -11.84
C TRP A 124 -15.20 -5.24 -13.13
N ILE A 125 -14.54 -4.70 -14.13
CA ILE A 125 -14.25 -5.32 -15.41
C ILE A 125 -12.74 -5.42 -15.53
N LYS A 126 -12.24 -6.56 -15.99
CA LYS A 126 -10.81 -6.75 -16.30
C LYS A 126 -10.61 -7.65 -17.50
N GLY A 127 -9.41 -7.63 -18.05
CA GLY A 127 -9.05 -8.50 -19.15
C GLY A 127 -7.62 -8.33 -19.61
N GLN A 128 -7.17 -9.30 -20.43
CA GLN A 128 -5.95 -9.18 -21.20
C GLN A 128 -6.23 -9.37 -22.69
N ALA A 129 -5.89 -8.36 -23.50
CA ALA A 129 -6.05 -8.35 -24.95
C ALA A 129 -4.73 -7.99 -25.63
N GLY A 130 -4.16 -8.92 -26.40
CA GLY A 130 -2.80 -8.75 -26.94
C GLY A 130 -1.81 -8.48 -25.81
N LYS A 131 -1.03 -7.40 -25.89
CA LYS A 131 -0.09 -6.99 -24.83
C LYS A 131 -0.69 -6.10 -23.74
N PHE A 132 -1.98 -5.76 -23.84
CA PHE A 132 -2.64 -4.92 -22.86
C PHE A 132 -3.29 -5.74 -21.74
N ASP A 133 -3.11 -5.27 -20.51
CA ASP A 133 -3.84 -5.71 -19.33
C ASP A 133 -4.56 -4.51 -18.75
N TYR A 134 -5.86 -4.66 -18.45
CA TYR A 134 -6.66 -3.55 -17.98
C TYR A 134 -7.63 -3.97 -16.89
N ARG A 135 -8.02 -2.98 -16.09
CA ARG A 135 -9.11 -3.08 -15.13
C ARG A 135 -9.81 -1.74 -14.95
N LEU A 136 -11.11 -1.82 -14.70
CA LEU A 136 -11.99 -0.71 -14.36
C LEU A 136 -12.88 -1.15 -13.20
N ALA A 137 -12.90 -0.39 -12.12
CA ALA A 137 -13.64 -0.72 -10.90
C ALA A 137 -14.59 0.41 -10.51
N PHE A 138 -15.77 0.02 -10.04
CA PHE A 138 -16.84 0.88 -9.55
C PHE A 138 -17.15 0.47 -8.11
N ASN A 139 -16.52 1.16 -7.17
CA ASN A 139 -16.53 0.80 -5.77
C ASN A 139 -17.37 1.78 -4.96
N ARG A 140 -18.07 1.29 -3.95
CA ARG A 140 -18.80 2.09 -2.98
C ARG A 140 -17.95 2.26 -1.71
N PRO A 141 -17.50 3.48 -1.38
CA PRO A 141 -16.85 3.78 -0.11
C PRO A 141 -17.76 3.46 1.09
N PHE A 142 -17.15 3.13 2.23
CA PHE A 142 -17.83 3.06 3.51
C PHE A 142 -18.18 4.47 4.02
N PHE A 143 -19.07 4.53 5.01
CA PHE A 143 -19.45 5.81 5.63
C PHE A 143 -18.27 6.45 6.35
N VAL A 144 -18.15 7.76 6.20
CA VAL A 144 -17.28 8.60 7.00
C VAL A 144 -18.15 9.26 8.07
N THR A 145 -17.79 9.10 9.33
CA THR A 145 -18.54 9.67 10.46
C THR A 145 -17.89 10.91 11.05
N ASN A 146 -16.58 11.07 10.86
CA ASN A 146 -15.85 12.22 11.35
C ASN A 146 -16.17 13.44 10.47
N VAL A 147 -16.50 14.55 11.12
CA VAL A 147 -16.74 15.83 10.49
C VAL A 147 -15.39 16.53 10.32
N PRO A 148 -15.02 17.00 9.12
CA PRO A 148 -13.85 17.87 8.95
C PRO A 148 -13.99 19.13 9.80
N ASP A 149 -12.89 19.58 10.41
CA ASP A 149 -12.86 20.77 11.26
C ASP A 149 -11.60 21.58 10.97
N GLY A 150 -11.76 22.80 10.46
CA GLY A 150 -10.65 23.70 10.12
C GLY A 150 -9.80 23.28 8.91
N GLU A 151 -10.17 22.22 8.20
CA GLU A 151 -9.38 21.64 7.11
C GLU A 151 -10.27 20.93 6.07
N VAL A 152 -9.74 20.70 4.86
CA VAL A 152 -10.38 19.79 3.90
C VAL A 152 -10.09 18.35 4.34
N ASN A 153 -11.12 17.52 4.50
CA ASN A 153 -10.98 16.10 4.80
C ASN A 153 -12.10 15.27 4.14
N PHE A 154 -12.10 13.95 4.35
CA PHE A 154 -13.13 13.08 3.78
C PHE A 154 -14.53 13.49 4.25
N ALA A 155 -15.46 13.67 3.32
CA ALA A 155 -16.79 14.18 3.61
C ALA A 155 -17.67 13.15 4.33
N ASN A 156 -18.36 13.57 5.39
CA ASN A 156 -19.36 12.78 6.12
C ASN A 156 -20.73 12.72 5.39
N ASN A 157 -20.72 12.59 4.07
CA ASN A 157 -21.91 12.62 3.21
C ASN A 157 -22.30 11.22 2.67
N LYS A 158 -23.31 11.18 1.80
CA LYS A 158 -23.70 9.93 1.11
C LYS A 158 -22.53 9.41 0.25
N PRO A 159 -22.04 8.18 0.45
CA PRO A 159 -20.93 7.64 -0.33
C PRO A 159 -21.33 7.45 -1.80
N ARG A 160 -20.71 8.27 -2.65
CA ARG A 160 -20.83 8.21 -4.11
C ARG A 160 -19.91 7.13 -4.66
N VAL A 161 -20.21 6.64 -5.86
CA VAL A 161 -19.37 5.61 -6.50
C VAL A 161 -17.99 6.19 -6.79
N LYS A 162 -16.96 5.50 -6.30
CA LYS A 162 -15.55 5.72 -6.65
C LYS A 162 -15.22 4.90 -7.88
N THR A 163 -14.95 5.57 -8.99
CA THR A 163 -14.57 4.93 -10.25
C THR A 163 -13.05 4.99 -10.37
N SER A 164 -12.42 3.87 -10.72
CA SER A 164 -10.97 3.84 -10.91
C SER A 164 -10.58 2.86 -12.00
N GLY A 165 -9.54 3.20 -12.76
CA GLY A 165 -9.05 2.40 -13.87
C GLY A 165 -7.53 2.33 -13.88
N TYR A 166 -7.02 1.26 -14.48
CA TYR A 166 -5.59 1.12 -14.79
C TYR A 166 -5.43 0.24 -16.02
N VAL A 167 -4.55 0.66 -16.92
CA VAL A 167 -4.15 -0.08 -18.12
C VAL A 167 -2.63 -0.16 -18.11
N LYS A 168 -2.08 -1.34 -18.39
CA LYS A 168 -0.66 -1.54 -18.63
C LYS A 168 -0.39 -2.25 -19.93
N TYR A 169 0.69 -1.87 -20.58
CA TYR A 169 1.27 -2.56 -21.73
C TYR A 169 2.40 -3.48 -21.25
N GLN A 170 2.39 -4.74 -21.68
CA GLN A 170 3.30 -5.79 -21.22
C GLN A 170 4.30 -6.18 -22.32
N PHE A 171 5.51 -5.64 -22.27
CA PHE A 171 6.52 -5.82 -23.32
C PHE A 171 7.00 -7.28 -23.42
N TYR A 172 7.30 -7.90 -22.27
CA TYR A 172 7.80 -9.27 -22.20
C TYR A 172 6.69 -10.26 -21.84
N GLU A 173 6.86 -11.04 -20.76
CA GLU A 173 5.86 -11.97 -20.30
C GLU A 173 4.68 -11.25 -19.63
N HIS A 174 3.50 -11.86 -19.74
CA HIS A 174 2.30 -11.35 -19.09
C HIS A 174 2.33 -11.61 -17.58
N GLU A 175 2.10 -10.59 -16.77
CA GLU A 175 1.72 -10.76 -15.37
C GLU A 175 0.32 -11.39 -15.28
N SER A 176 0.05 -12.12 -14.20
CA SER A 176 -1.28 -12.68 -13.95
C SER A 176 -2.24 -11.58 -13.50
N ASN A 177 -3.49 -11.63 -13.99
CA ASN A 177 -4.60 -10.82 -13.51
C ASN A 177 -5.69 -11.68 -12.83
N LYS A 178 -5.33 -12.89 -12.39
CA LYS A 178 -6.28 -13.83 -11.78
C LYS A 178 -6.86 -13.33 -10.45
N SER A 179 -6.11 -12.49 -9.72
CA SER A 179 -6.55 -11.86 -8.48
C SER A 179 -6.09 -10.40 -8.42
N ALA A 180 -6.66 -9.65 -7.48
CA ALA A 180 -6.31 -8.26 -7.18
C ALA A 180 -4.95 -8.09 -6.45
N TYR A 181 -4.00 -9.01 -6.61
CA TYR A 181 -2.76 -9.03 -5.83
C TYR A 181 -1.55 -9.26 -6.73
N GLN A 182 -1.09 -8.18 -7.36
CA GLN A 182 0.08 -8.20 -8.23
C GLN A 182 1.35 -8.51 -7.43
N VAL A 183 2.25 -9.25 -8.07
CA VAL A 183 3.51 -9.71 -7.49
C VAL A 183 4.47 -8.54 -7.33
N GLY A 184 5.17 -8.43 -6.20
CA GLY A 184 6.10 -7.33 -5.93
C GLY A 184 7.46 -7.52 -6.59
N THR A 185 8.00 -8.74 -6.56
CA THR A 185 9.19 -9.19 -7.30
C THR A 185 8.95 -10.62 -7.77
N TYR A 186 9.47 -10.97 -8.95
CA TYR A 186 9.46 -12.34 -9.46
C TYR A 186 10.84 -13.01 -9.33
N GLU A 187 11.84 -12.29 -8.81
CA GLU A 187 13.21 -12.77 -8.67
C GLU A 187 13.72 -13.33 -10.00
N GLN A 188 14.36 -14.50 -10.01
CA GLN A 188 14.84 -15.16 -11.23
C GLN A 188 13.73 -15.82 -12.08
N ASN A 189 12.49 -15.83 -11.62
CA ASN A 189 11.45 -16.73 -12.16
C ASN A 189 10.69 -16.17 -13.36
N LYS A 190 10.81 -14.87 -13.66
CA LYS A 190 10.00 -14.25 -14.73
C LYS A 190 10.60 -12.99 -15.31
N LYS A 191 10.58 -12.85 -16.64
CA LYS A 191 10.98 -11.64 -17.36
C LYS A 191 9.74 -10.78 -17.68
N VAL A 192 9.60 -9.68 -16.96
CA VAL A 192 8.45 -8.76 -17.08
C VAL A 192 8.96 -7.34 -17.29
N PHE A 193 8.37 -6.61 -18.23
CA PHE A 193 8.52 -5.17 -18.31
C PHE A 193 7.19 -4.58 -18.71
N ASN A 194 6.67 -3.67 -17.87
CA ASN A 194 5.36 -3.08 -18.03
C ASN A 194 5.44 -1.57 -17.85
N ILE A 195 4.64 -0.85 -18.64
CA ILE A 195 4.33 0.56 -18.41
C ILE A 195 2.82 0.67 -18.27
N GLY A 196 2.34 1.39 -17.26
CA GLY A 196 0.93 1.57 -17.02
C GLY A 196 0.54 3.00 -16.66
N VAL A 197 -0.73 3.29 -16.87
CA VAL A 197 -1.37 4.55 -16.47
C VAL A 197 -2.73 4.24 -15.87
N GLY A 198 -3.20 5.09 -14.98
CA GLY A 198 -4.54 4.95 -14.44
C GLY A 198 -5.09 6.24 -13.86
N PHE A 199 -6.35 6.14 -13.45
CA PHE A 199 -7.07 7.22 -12.78
C PHE A 199 -7.90 6.69 -11.61
N GLN A 200 -8.28 7.59 -10.71
CA GLN A 200 -9.31 7.37 -9.70
C GLN A 200 -10.13 8.66 -9.55
N HIS A 201 -11.44 8.53 -9.44
CA HIS A 201 -12.33 9.68 -9.29
C HIS A 201 -13.53 9.35 -8.39
N GLN A 202 -13.90 10.29 -7.53
CA GLN A 202 -15.11 10.23 -6.71
C GLN A 202 -15.67 11.64 -6.49
N ASN A 203 -16.91 11.85 -6.95
CA ASN A 203 -17.63 13.11 -6.73
C ASN A 203 -17.90 13.36 -5.23
N ASN A 204 -17.83 14.62 -4.81
CA ASN A 204 -18.08 15.11 -3.45
C ASN A 204 -17.43 14.21 -2.37
N ALA A 205 -16.20 13.76 -2.61
CA ALA A 205 -15.50 12.85 -1.70
C ALA A 205 -14.96 13.56 -0.46
N MET A 206 -14.70 14.86 -0.58
CA MET A 206 -14.01 15.68 0.41
C MET A 206 -14.89 16.90 0.75
N SER A 207 -14.73 17.45 1.96
CA SER A 207 -15.40 18.69 2.39
C SER A 207 -14.55 19.46 3.38
N ASP A 208 -14.85 20.75 3.52
CA ASP A 208 -14.22 21.67 4.49
C ASP A 208 -15.03 21.80 5.81
N GLY A 209 -16.05 20.96 5.98
CA GLY A 209 -16.92 20.96 7.16
C GLY A 209 -18.00 19.87 7.12
N ASP A 210 -19.00 20.01 8.00
CA ASP A 210 -20.12 19.08 8.11
C ASP A 210 -21.02 19.11 6.88
N ALA A 211 -21.07 18.00 6.15
CA ALA A 211 -21.88 17.82 4.95
C ALA A 211 -23.38 18.13 5.08
N ARG A 212 -23.89 18.26 6.30
CA ARG A 212 -25.29 18.62 6.60
C ARG A 212 -25.54 20.12 6.64
N LEU A 213 -24.50 20.95 6.68
CA LEU A 213 -24.60 22.40 6.74
C LEU A 213 -24.61 23.02 5.34
N PRO A 214 -25.46 24.04 5.09
CA PRO A 214 -25.48 24.74 3.80
C PRO A 214 -24.17 25.47 3.44
N SER A 215 -23.35 25.80 4.44
CA SER A 215 -22.09 26.52 4.28
C SER A 215 -20.92 25.62 3.82
N THR A 216 -21.11 24.30 3.81
CA THR A 216 -20.03 23.36 3.51
C THR A 216 -19.76 23.27 2.02
N THR A 217 -18.49 23.42 1.66
CA THR A 217 -18.00 23.19 0.30
C THR A 217 -17.63 21.72 0.14
N PHE A 218 -18.02 21.14 -0.99
CA PHE A 218 -17.60 19.80 -1.37
C PHE A 218 -16.55 19.87 -2.47
N TYR A 219 -15.59 18.96 -2.41
CA TYR A 219 -14.57 18.78 -3.42
C TYR A 219 -14.62 17.34 -3.93
N ASP A 220 -14.36 17.18 -5.23
CA ASP A 220 -14.17 15.88 -5.83
C ASP A 220 -12.76 15.37 -5.49
N MET A 221 -12.60 14.06 -5.39
CA MET A 221 -11.29 13.44 -5.28
C MET A 221 -10.91 12.88 -6.65
N THR A 222 -9.81 13.36 -7.24
CA THR A 222 -9.34 12.93 -8.55
C THR A 222 -7.85 12.64 -8.50
N HIS A 223 -7.43 11.51 -9.05
CA HIS A 223 -6.03 11.10 -9.04
C HIS A 223 -5.62 10.56 -10.38
N PHE A 224 -4.35 10.77 -10.72
CA PHE A 224 -3.68 10.21 -11.88
C PHE A 224 -2.37 9.54 -11.45
N ALA A 225 -1.98 8.49 -12.17
CA ALA A 225 -0.66 7.91 -12.02
C ALA A 225 -0.16 7.32 -13.33
N ALA A 226 1.15 7.34 -13.47
CA ALA A 226 1.90 6.61 -14.48
C ALA A 226 3.00 5.81 -13.79
N ASP A 227 3.19 4.56 -14.20
CA ASP A 227 4.22 3.71 -13.62
C ASP A 227 4.92 2.80 -14.63
N SER A 228 6.10 2.34 -14.22
CA SER A 228 6.86 1.30 -14.90
C SER A 228 7.32 0.25 -13.92
N PHE A 229 7.31 -1.00 -14.35
CA PHE A 229 7.79 -2.14 -13.56
C PHE A 229 8.62 -3.07 -14.42
N LEU A 230 9.81 -3.41 -13.93
CA LEU A 230 10.75 -4.34 -14.55
C LEU A 230 11.05 -5.46 -13.55
N ASN A 231 10.98 -6.70 -14.03
CA ASN A 231 11.65 -7.84 -13.41
C ASN A 231 12.46 -8.55 -14.49
N LEU A 232 13.76 -8.71 -14.30
CA LEU A 232 14.68 -9.19 -15.31
C LEU A 232 15.64 -10.24 -14.71
N PRO A 233 15.43 -11.54 -14.98
CA PRO A 233 16.43 -12.56 -14.75
C PRO A 233 17.67 -12.33 -15.62
N LEU A 234 18.86 -12.47 -15.05
CA LEU A 234 20.15 -12.25 -15.69
C LEU A 234 20.83 -13.58 -16.04
N ILE A 235 21.76 -13.53 -17.00
CA ILE A 235 22.46 -14.73 -17.52
C ILE A 235 23.30 -15.42 -16.45
N ASN A 236 23.80 -14.68 -15.46
CA ASN A 236 24.59 -15.21 -14.35
C ASN A 236 23.76 -15.88 -13.25
N GLY A 237 22.43 -15.95 -13.39
CA GLY A 237 21.52 -16.50 -12.38
C GLY A 237 21.05 -15.49 -11.34
N ASP A 238 21.44 -14.21 -11.45
CA ASP A 238 20.90 -13.13 -10.64
C ASP A 238 19.60 -12.58 -11.26
N ALA A 239 18.96 -11.61 -10.61
CA ALA A 239 17.83 -10.88 -11.18
C ALA A 239 17.74 -9.44 -10.66
N ILE A 240 17.18 -8.56 -11.50
CA ILE A 240 16.86 -7.18 -11.14
C ILE A 240 15.35 -7.04 -11.03
N THR A 241 14.87 -6.35 -10.01
CA THR A 241 13.51 -5.82 -9.96
C THR A 241 13.56 -4.31 -9.76
N ALA A 242 12.86 -3.56 -10.60
CA ALA A 242 12.81 -2.11 -10.52
C ALA A 242 11.39 -1.59 -10.74
N TYR A 243 11.04 -0.53 -10.04
CA TYR A 243 9.79 0.18 -10.15
C TYR A 243 10.04 1.68 -10.11
N LEU A 244 9.33 2.43 -10.96
CA LEU A 244 9.22 3.88 -10.87
C LEU A 244 7.78 4.28 -11.14
N GLY A 245 7.19 5.05 -10.25
CA GLY A 245 5.85 5.59 -10.39
C GLY A 245 5.78 7.08 -10.07
N PHE A 246 5.02 7.80 -10.88
CA PHE A 246 4.57 9.15 -10.63
C PHE A 246 3.08 9.15 -10.31
N TYR A 247 2.70 9.93 -9.31
CA TYR A 247 1.33 10.04 -8.83
C TYR A 247 1.01 11.52 -8.64
N ASP A 248 -0.16 11.90 -9.12
CA ASP A 248 -0.77 13.21 -8.93
C ASP A 248 -2.09 12.98 -8.19
N TYR A 249 -2.15 13.47 -6.96
CA TYR A 249 -3.26 13.28 -6.06
C TYR A 249 -3.95 14.61 -5.79
N ASP A 250 -5.22 14.70 -6.18
CA ASP A 250 -6.12 15.77 -5.76
C ASP A 250 -7.15 15.23 -4.76
N PHE A 251 -7.00 15.62 -3.49
CA PHE A 251 -7.98 15.42 -2.42
C PHE A 251 -8.66 16.74 -2.02
N GLY A 252 -8.52 17.80 -2.81
CA GLY A 252 -8.87 19.16 -2.42
C GLY A 252 -7.76 19.87 -1.64
N LYS A 253 -8.00 21.15 -1.35
CA LYS A 253 -6.99 22.08 -0.86
C LYS A 253 -6.29 21.59 0.42
N ASP A 254 -4.97 21.54 0.37
CA ASP A 254 -4.07 21.32 1.50
C ASP A 254 -4.34 20.04 2.32
N TYR A 255 -5.02 19.05 1.74
CA TYR A 255 -5.20 17.76 2.40
C TYR A 255 -3.86 17.09 2.66
N ILE A 256 -3.63 16.67 3.90
CA ILE A 256 -2.51 15.82 4.28
C ILE A 256 -2.98 14.78 5.28
N ARG A 257 -2.25 13.68 5.36
CA ARG A 257 -2.45 12.67 6.38
C ARG A 257 -1.12 12.11 6.85
N ASN A 258 -0.90 12.25 8.16
CA ASN A 258 0.13 11.53 8.86
C ASN A 258 -0.27 10.07 9.09
N VAL A 259 0.59 9.13 8.69
CA VAL A 259 0.33 7.70 8.83
C VAL A 259 1.51 7.02 9.51
N GLY A 260 1.26 6.37 10.64
CA GLY A 260 2.20 5.50 11.33
C GLY A 260 1.71 4.05 11.30
N ALA A 261 2.21 3.25 10.38
CA ALA A 261 1.76 1.86 10.27
C ALA A 261 2.17 1.07 11.52
N ASN A 262 1.22 0.29 12.07
CA ASN A 262 1.45 -0.53 13.25
C ASN A 262 1.94 0.29 14.47
N ASN A 263 1.62 1.58 14.59
CA ASN A 263 2.20 2.49 15.59
C ASN A 263 2.10 1.96 17.05
N PRO A 264 3.21 1.85 17.81
CA PRO A 264 3.18 1.35 19.20
C PRO A 264 2.62 2.36 20.21
N THR A 265 2.52 3.64 19.87
CA THR A 265 2.14 4.69 20.83
C THR A 265 0.64 4.73 21.13
N SER A 266 0.29 5.29 22.29
CA SER A 266 -1.11 5.54 22.69
C SER A 266 -1.53 7.01 22.54
N GLY A 267 -0.59 7.92 22.30
CA GLY A 267 -0.85 9.35 22.12
C GLY A 267 0.43 10.18 22.11
N GLY A 268 0.27 11.49 22.29
CA GLY A 268 1.37 12.46 22.28
C GLY A 268 1.72 12.95 20.87
N GLY A 269 2.99 13.33 20.70
CA GLY A 269 3.49 13.98 19.50
C GLY A 269 3.44 15.51 19.63
N THR A 270 4.60 16.16 19.59
CA THR A 270 4.72 17.63 19.56
C THR A 270 4.99 18.17 18.15
N ASP A 271 5.47 17.30 17.27
CA ASP A 271 5.76 17.62 15.87
C ASP A 271 4.52 17.53 15.00
N PHE A 272 4.59 18.11 13.80
CA PHE A 272 3.52 18.01 12.82
C PHE A 272 3.13 16.55 12.56
N ASN A 273 4.12 15.66 12.51
CA ASN A 273 3.96 14.23 12.27
C ASN A 273 3.01 13.51 13.25
N GLY A 274 2.80 14.07 14.46
CA GLY A 274 2.10 13.39 15.56
C GLY A 274 2.92 12.27 16.21
N ALA A 275 2.29 11.45 17.04
CA ALA A 275 2.98 10.44 17.84
C ALA A 275 3.61 9.28 17.04
N GLY A 276 4.65 8.69 17.62
CA GLY A 276 5.19 7.38 17.28
C GLY A 276 5.97 7.35 15.98
N VAL A 277 5.56 6.53 15.01
CA VAL A 277 6.28 6.37 13.73
C VAL A 277 5.58 7.06 12.55
N ALA A 278 4.65 7.96 12.83
CA ALA A 278 3.89 8.65 11.80
C ALA A 278 4.72 9.70 11.05
N PHE A 279 4.36 9.95 9.79
CA PHE A 279 4.90 11.01 8.94
C PHE A 279 3.88 11.40 7.86
N PRO A 280 4.01 12.59 7.22
CA PRO A 280 3.04 13.09 6.23
C PRO A 280 3.10 12.30 4.91
N MET A 281 2.45 11.14 4.92
CA MET A 281 2.61 10.10 3.92
C MET A 281 1.72 10.27 2.69
N ILE A 282 0.53 10.82 2.86
CA ILE A 282 -0.51 10.95 1.83
C ILE A 282 -1.01 12.39 1.84
N GLY A 283 -1.06 13.08 0.70
CA GLY A 283 -1.64 14.41 0.61
C GLY A 283 -2.04 14.79 -0.79
N THR A 284 -2.60 15.99 -0.92
CA THR A 284 -2.77 16.67 -2.21
C THR A 284 -1.42 17.16 -2.72
N GLY A 285 -1.17 16.96 -4.01
CA GLY A 285 0.08 17.28 -4.69
C GLY A 285 0.65 16.07 -5.42
N THR A 286 1.97 16.03 -5.59
CA THR A 286 2.63 15.00 -6.42
C THR A 286 3.59 14.14 -5.61
N THR A 287 3.72 12.87 -6.00
CA THR A 287 4.70 11.96 -5.40
C THR A 287 5.36 11.05 -6.42
N TRP A 288 6.67 10.91 -6.29
CA TRP A 288 7.47 9.92 -6.97
C TRP A 288 7.76 8.77 -6.01
N TYR A 289 7.58 7.54 -6.48
CA TYR A 289 8.00 6.35 -5.75
C TYR A 289 8.89 5.48 -6.62
N GLY A 290 10.12 5.29 -6.16
CA GLY A 290 11.10 4.41 -6.78
C GLY A 290 11.37 3.20 -5.88
N GLN A 291 11.55 2.02 -6.49
CA GLN A 291 12.04 0.84 -5.79
C GLN A 291 13.02 0.08 -6.69
N PHE A 292 14.14 -0.36 -6.14
CA PHE A 292 15.13 -1.17 -6.85
C PHE A 292 15.62 -2.30 -5.94
N GLY A 293 15.75 -3.49 -6.50
CA GLY A 293 16.30 -4.67 -5.82
C GLY A 293 17.12 -5.53 -6.74
N TYR A 294 18.13 -6.19 -6.16
CA TYR A 294 19.00 -7.13 -6.85
C TYR A 294 18.94 -8.47 -6.12
N ALA A 295 18.42 -9.50 -6.76
CA ALA A 295 18.42 -10.85 -6.22
C ALA A 295 19.66 -11.61 -6.72
N PHE A 296 20.53 -12.00 -5.80
CA PHE A 296 21.67 -12.86 -6.15
C PHE A 296 21.20 -14.27 -6.47
N LYS A 297 21.97 -14.97 -7.31
CA LYS A 297 21.83 -16.39 -7.55
C LYS A 297 21.76 -17.13 -6.21
N SER A 298 20.87 -18.11 -6.13
CA SER A 298 20.71 -18.93 -4.93
C SER A 298 22.07 -19.50 -4.47
N THR A 299 22.34 -19.38 -3.18
CA THR A 299 23.54 -19.91 -2.52
C THR A 299 23.14 -20.71 -1.28
N SER A 300 23.97 -21.67 -0.88
CA SER A 300 23.71 -22.46 0.33
C SER A 300 24.14 -21.69 1.58
N ILE A 301 23.19 -21.44 2.48
CA ILE A 301 23.41 -20.84 3.79
C ILE A 301 22.82 -21.77 4.83
N LEU A 302 23.65 -22.25 5.76
CA LEU A 302 23.23 -23.21 6.80
C LEU A 302 22.50 -24.45 6.22
N ASN A 303 22.97 -24.96 5.08
CA ASN A 303 22.38 -26.07 4.32
C ASN A 303 21.01 -25.80 3.68
N TYR A 304 20.61 -24.53 3.52
CA TYR A 304 19.41 -24.14 2.80
C TYR A 304 19.75 -23.29 1.58
N ASP A 305 19.13 -23.60 0.45
CA ASP A 305 19.18 -22.75 -0.75
C ASP A 305 18.53 -21.41 -0.45
N THR A 306 19.31 -20.34 -0.50
CA THR A 306 18.87 -19.00 -0.10
C THR A 306 19.18 -17.99 -1.18
N VAL A 307 18.15 -17.25 -1.60
CA VAL A 307 18.31 -16.06 -2.43
C VAL A 307 18.41 -14.84 -1.50
N ILE A 308 19.53 -14.11 -1.59
CA ILE A 308 19.70 -12.84 -0.91
C ILE A 308 19.26 -11.73 -1.87
N GLN A 309 18.39 -10.82 -1.41
CA GLN A 309 17.89 -9.70 -2.20
C GLN A 309 17.94 -8.39 -1.40
N PRO A 310 19.06 -7.64 -1.44
CA PRO A 310 19.07 -6.24 -1.04
C PRO A 310 18.16 -5.42 -1.95
N ASN A 311 17.48 -4.44 -1.37
CA ASN A 311 16.62 -3.50 -2.06
C ASN A 311 16.52 -2.17 -1.32
N ILE A 312 16.18 -1.13 -2.08
CA ILE A 312 15.93 0.24 -1.61
C ILE A 312 14.61 0.73 -2.21
N ALA A 313 13.86 1.51 -1.44
CA ALA A 313 12.72 2.27 -1.91
C ALA A 313 12.80 3.72 -1.43
N ILE A 314 12.28 4.63 -2.25
CA ILE A 314 12.25 6.06 -1.96
C ILE A 314 10.86 6.57 -2.32
N GLN A 315 10.18 7.20 -1.35
CA GLN A 315 9.02 8.06 -1.62
C GLN A 315 9.50 9.50 -1.54
N HIS A 316 9.30 10.28 -2.59
CA HIS A 316 9.62 11.70 -2.63
C HIS A 316 8.38 12.48 -3.07
N SER A 317 7.85 13.31 -2.18
CA SER A 317 6.56 13.96 -2.35
C SER A 317 6.65 15.48 -2.19
N ASN A 318 5.94 16.18 -3.07
CA ASN A 318 5.70 17.61 -3.00
C ASN A 318 4.22 17.80 -2.67
N TRP A 319 3.91 17.85 -1.37
CA TRP A 319 2.56 18.02 -0.86
C TRP A 319 2.25 19.49 -0.67
N ASP A 320 1.06 19.92 -1.10
CA ASP A 320 0.69 21.34 -1.15
C ASP A 320 0.72 22.03 0.21
N LEU A 321 0.38 21.31 1.29
CA LEU A 321 0.38 21.85 2.65
C LEU A 321 1.80 22.06 3.22
N LEU A 322 2.78 21.25 2.82
CA LEU A 322 4.11 21.29 3.45
C LEU A 322 4.97 22.39 2.84
N SER A 323 5.75 23.07 3.68
CA SER A 323 6.72 24.08 3.21
C SER A 323 7.92 23.44 2.50
N ASP A 324 8.27 22.21 2.89
CA ASP A 324 9.36 21.43 2.30
C ASP A 324 8.85 20.10 1.72
N LYS A 325 9.64 19.53 0.80
CA LYS A 325 9.37 18.20 0.24
C LYS A 325 9.55 17.11 1.29
N MET A 326 8.66 16.13 1.27
CA MET A 326 8.71 14.96 2.14
C MET A 326 9.46 13.83 1.41
N THR A 327 10.54 13.31 2.01
CA THR A 327 11.26 12.15 1.46
C THR A 327 11.44 11.06 2.50
N VAL A 328 11.03 9.82 2.18
CA VAL A 328 11.30 8.63 3.01
C VAL A 328 12.20 7.68 2.26
N TYR A 329 13.16 7.10 2.99
CA TYR A 329 14.04 6.06 2.50
C TYR A 329 13.77 4.76 3.25
N ASP A 330 13.61 3.67 2.51
CA ASP A 330 13.53 2.31 3.05
C ASP A 330 14.62 1.46 2.43
N VAL A 331 15.43 0.80 3.25
CA VAL A 331 16.41 -0.21 2.80
C VAL A 331 16.03 -1.54 3.42
N THR A 332 16.06 -2.61 2.64
CA THR A 332 15.71 -3.96 3.12
C THR A 332 16.63 -5.00 2.47
N VAL A 333 17.01 -6.03 3.21
CA VAL A 333 17.66 -7.23 2.69
C VAL A 333 16.74 -8.41 2.98
N ASN A 334 16.29 -9.08 1.93
CA ASN A 334 15.51 -10.32 2.03
C ASN A 334 16.44 -11.54 1.93
N PHE A 335 16.14 -12.56 2.72
CA PHE A 335 16.69 -13.91 2.65
C PHE A 335 15.52 -14.85 2.35
N LEU A 336 15.37 -15.24 1.09
CA LEU A 336 14.32 -16.15 0.66
C LEU A 336 14.83 -17.60 0.78
N ILE A 337 14.42 -18.26 1.85
CA ILE A 337 14.82 -19.62 2.18
C ILE A 337 14.07 -20.60 1.27
N ASN A 338 14.80 -21.55 0.71
CA ASN A 338 14.39 -22.44 -0.38
C ASN A 338 13.96 -21.67 -1.65
N GLY A 339 14.53 -20.49 -1.89
CA GLY A 339 14.31 -19.69 -3.09
C GLY A 339 12.84 -19.26 -3.32
N SER A 340 12.03 -19.13 -2.26
CA SER A 340 10.60 -18.84 -2.39
C SER A 340 10.10 -17.78 -1.41
N HIS A 341 9.04 -17.06 -1.79
CA HIS A 341 8.29 -16.18 -0.89
C HIS A 341 7.57 -16.90 0.26
N GLY A 342 7.61 -18.24 0.31
CA GLY A 342 6.94 -19.04 1.33
C GLY A 342 7.67 -19.05 2.67
N ASN A 343 8.97 -18.78 2.66
CA ASN A 343 9.82 -18.76 3.84
C ASN A 343 10.86 -17.64 3.65
N LYS A 344 10.62 -16.47 4.26
CA LYS A 344 11.42 -15.26 4.02
C LYS A 344 11.75 -14.58 5.33
N ILE A 345 13.02 -14.27 5.54
CA ILE A 345 13.49 -13.36 6.59
C ILE A 345 13.86 -12.04 5.93
N SER A 346 13.46 -10.91 6.50
CA SER A 346 13.77 -9.58 6.00
C SER A 346 14.32 -8.73 7.13
N LEU A 347 15.48 -8.11 6.91
CA LEU A 347 16.02 -7.07 7.77
C LEU A 347 15.90 -5.74 7.01
N GLY A 348 15.27 -4.75 7.60
CA GLY A 348 15.20 -3.43 6.96
C GLY A 348 15.20 -2.27 7.93
N TYR A 349 15.44 -1.09 7.37
CA TYR A 349 15.53 0.17 8.07
C TYR A 349 14.75 1.23 7.29
N GLN A 350 13.85 1.93 7.98
CA GLN A 350 13.14 3.08 7.46
C GLN A 350 13.73 4.36 8.07
N HIS A 351 13.96 5.35 7.22
CA HIS A 351 14.41 6.69 7.60
C HIS A 351 13.36 7.70 7.13
N ARG A 352 12.62 8.28 8.07
CA ARG A 352 11.46 9.15 7.79
C ARG A 352 11.70 10.58 8.30
N PRO A 353 11.17 11.60 7.63
CA PRO A 353 11.36 13.00 8.01
C PRO A 353 10.45 13.38 9.18
N ILE A 354 10.87 14.38 9.95
CA ILE A 354 10.11 15.05 10.99
C ILE A 354 9.90 16.50 10.56
N PHE A 355 8.65 16.95 10.61
CA PHE A 355 8.23 18.29 10.25
C PHE A 355 7.87 19.10 11.49
N ASP A 356 8.29 20.36 11.51
CA ASP A 356 7.89 21.31 12.55
C ASP A 356 6.38 21.57 12.52
N ALA A 357 5.73 21.63 13.69
CA ALA A 357 4.28 21.79 13.79
C ALA A 357 3.77 23.17 13.32
N ASN A 358 4.61 24.21 13.35
CA ASN A 358 4.21 25.57 13.02
C ASN A 358 4.66 25.97 11.62
N THR A 359 5.94 25.75 11.29
CA THR A 359 6.51 26.18 10.00
C THR A 359 6.27 25.17 8.88
N LEU A 360 5.92 23.93 9.22
CA LEU A 360 5.76 22.82 8.27
C LEU A 360 7.01 22.59 7.40
N THR A 361 8.18 22.99 7.91
CA THR A 361 9.48 22.73 7.32
C THR A 361 10.05 21.43 7.88
N GLN A 362 10.83 20.72 7.08
CA GLN A 362 11.50 19.50 7.51
C GLN A 362 12.63 19.87 8.49
N LYS A 363 12.55 19.42 9.74
CA LYS A 363 13.53 19.77 10.78
C LYS A 363 14.48 18.64 11.16
N ASP A 364 14.10 17.37 10.98
CA ASP A 364 14.90 16.22 11.40
C ASP A 364 14.49 14.93 10.66
N TYR A 365 15.15 13.80 10.95
CA TYR A 365 14.77 12.45 10.53
C TYR A 365 14.85 11.45 11.69
N LYS A 366 13.96 10.46 11.67
CA LYS A 366 13.96 9.35 12.65
C LYS A 366 13.99 7.97 11.98
N GLY A 367 14.61 7.04 12.68
CA GLY A 367 14.84 5.67 12.22
C GLY A 367 13.84 4.64 12.75
N MET A 368 13.65 3.55 12.01
CA MET A 368 13.02 2.33 12.51
C MET A 368 13.69 1.10 11.88
N GLY A 369 14.27 0.24 12.71
CA GLY A 369 14.83 -1.05 12.30
C GLY A 369 13.82 -2.18 12.52
N VAL A 370 13.67 -3.08 11.55
CA VAL A 370 12.72 -4.19 11.61
C VAL A 370 13.37 -5.49 11.15
N LEU A 371 13.22 -6.53 11.98
CA LEU A 371 13.44 -7.92 11.60
C LEU A 371 12.08 -8.61 11.44
N GLN A 372 11.76 -8.97 10.20
CA GLN A 372 10.50 -9.61 9.81
C GLN A 372 10.77 -11.07 9.43
N TYR A 373 9.90 -11.95 9.91
CA TYR A 373 9.80 -13.32 9.42
C TYR A 373 8.43 -13.50 8.75
N GLN A 374 8.43 -14.02 7.54
CA GLN A 374 7.23 -14.36 6.78
C GLN A 374 7.23 -15.84 6.46
N ILE A 375 6.14 -16.50 6.83
CA ILE A 375 5.86 -17.89 6.47
C ILE A 375 4.50 -17.96 5.75
N ALA A 376 4.43 -18.78 4.72
CA ALA A 376 3.19 -19.15 4.07
C ALA A 376 3.01 -20.67 4.13
N ILE A 377 1.93 -21.10 4.76
CA ILE A 377 1.51 -22.49 4.84
C ILE A 377 0.62 -22.75 3.63
N LYS A 378 0.89 -23.83 2.88
CA LYS A 378 0.08 -24.25 1.73
C LYS A 378 -0.90 -25.32 2.15
#